data_AF-A0A1X7LCT5-F1
#
_entry.id   AF-A0A1X7LCT5-F1
#
_cell.length_a   1.000
_cell.length_b   1.000
_cell.length_c   1.000
_cell.angle_alpha   90.00
_cell.angle_beta   90.00
_cell.angle_gamma   90.00
#
_symmetry.space_group_name_H-M   'P 1'
#
loop_
_entity.id
_entity.type
_entity.pdbx_description
1 polymer ?
#
loop_
_entity_poly.entity_id
_entity_poly.type
_entity_poly.pdbx_seq_one_letter_code
_entity_poly.pdbx_strand_id
1 'polypeptide(L)'
;MRRVVILMLVLLVSFNICGQEPMKKIALQEGIHNIEYDHLNLTALLQVYNEESATHLIGDLFLSLEHDGEEVASFYVEIDTSAKEYLTKIYKNYLLTFMIENSNRYLIIEKADFGKKFALSSNRSATIGNPHHAIELAITDYIYESGYDGPPEDENRNYFTDVHYTLKVKVKDVVKNFSFYSSEIKGDFIIELQDYEIQILSDLYKNSYCLIEMVVHRKEDK
;
A
#
# COMPACT_ATOMS: atom_id res chain seq x y z
N MET A 1 0.88 -34.71 -63.65
CA MET A 1 0.47 -33.45 -62.98
C MET A 1 0.16 -33.77 -61.53
N ARG A 2 1.00 -33.30 -60.58
CA ARG A 2 0.79 -33.52 -59.13
C ARG A 2 -0.08 -32.40 -58.57
N ARG A 3 -1.20 -32.77 -57.93
CA ARG A 3 -2.03 -31.84 -57.15
C ARG A 3 -1.37 -31.61 -55.79
N VAL A 4 -1.09 -30.36 -55.47
CA VAL A 4 -0.70 -29.93 -54.12
C VAL A 4 -1.98 -29.55 -53.39
N VAL A 5 -2.30 -30.25 -52.31
CA VAL A 5 -3.35 -29.87 -51.36
C VAL A 5 -2.65 -29.06 -50.28
N ILE A 6 -2.94 -27.75 -50.21
CA ILE A 6 -2.48 -26.89 -49.12
C ILE A 6 -3.52 -27.02 -48.01
N LEU A 7 -3.15 -27.73 -46.94
CA LEU A 7 -3.90 -27.80 -45.70
C LEU A 7 -3.70 -26.47 -44.96
N MET A 8 -4.71 -25.61 -44.92
CA MET A 8 -4.69 -24.43 -44.06
C MET A 8 -4.87 -24.88 -42.60
N LEU A 9 -3.79 -24.91 -41.85
CA LEU A 9 -3.83 -25.03 -40.40
C LEU A 9 -4.26 -23.66 -39.84
N VAL A 10 -5.54 -23.52 -39.48
CA VAL A 10 -6.00 -22.37 -38.70
C VAL A 10 -5.53 -22.60 -37.27
N LEU A 11 -4.40 -21.99 -36.90
CA LEU A 11 -3.99 -21.85 -35.50
C LEU A 11 -4.96 -20.88 -34.83
N LEU A 12 -5.91 -21.42 -34.07
CA LEU A 12 -6.62 -20.67 -33.04
C LEU A 12 -5.62 -20.38 -31.92
N VAL A 13 -4.91 -19.26 -32.03
CA VAL A 13 -4.21 -18.68 -30.89
C VAL A 13 -5.30 -18.13 -29.98
N SER A 14 -5.69 -18.93 -28.99
CA SER A 14 -6.42 -18.44 -27.83
C SER A 14 -5.52 -17.45 -27.11
N PHE A 15 -5.71 -16.16 -27.41
CA PHE A 15 -5.23 -15.09 -26.55
C PHE A 15 -5.87 -15.33 -25.17
N ASN A 16 -5.06 -15.79 -24.22
CA ASN A 16 -5.34 -15.55 -22.82
C ASN A 16 -5.31 -14.03 -22.63
N ILE A 17 -6.45 -13.39 -22.85
CA ILE A 17 -6.72 -12.09 -22.26
C ILE A 17 -6.80 -12.39 -20.77
N CYS A 18 -5.66 -12.30 -20.09
CA CYS A 18 -5.63 -12.11 -18.66
C CYS A 18 -6.40 -10.81 -18.44
N GLY A 19 -7.69 -10.93 -18.10
CA GLY A 19 -8.53 -9.78 -17.86
C GLY A 19 -7.87 -8.98 -16.75
N GLN A 20 -7.44 -7.76 -17.06
CA GLN A 20 -7.16 -6.79 -16.01
C GLN A 20 -8.40 -6.77 -15.13
N GLU A 21 -8.24 -7.15 -13.86
CA GLU A 21 -9.31 -6.96 -12.89
C GLU A 21 -9.74 -5.49 -12.95
N PRO A 22 -11.05 -5.19 -12.85
CA PRO A 22 -11.53 -3.85 -13.07
C PRO A 22 -10.81 -2.87 -12.13
N MET A 23 -10.37 -1.77 -12.70
CA MET A 23 -9.88 -0.60 -11.98
C MET A 23 -10.97 0.47 -12.09
N LYS A 24 -11.35 1.10 -10.98
CA LYS A 24 -12.29 2.22 -10.98
C LYS A 24 -11.57 3.51 -10.62
N LYS A 25 -11.53 4.46 -11.55
CA LYS A 25 -11.03 5.83 -11.33
C LYS A 25 -12.22 6.77 -11.11
N ILE A 26 -12.33 7.32 -9.91
CA ILE A 26 -13.40 8.23 -9.50
C ILE A 26 -12.83 9.64 -9.40
N ALA A 27 -13.42 10.60 -10.12
CA ALA A 27 -13.11 12.02 -9.93
C ALA A 27 -13.72 12.53 -8.62
N LEU A 28 -12.92 13.22 -7.82
CA LEU A 28 -13.33 13.78 -6.53
C LEU A 28 -13.49 15.29 -6.64
N GLN A 29 -14.54 15.80 -6.01
CA GLN A 29 -14.72 17.23 -5.74
C GLN A 29 -14.64 17.48 -4.25
N GLU A 30 -14.43 18.73 -3.84
CA GLU A 30 -14.46 19.07 -2.40
C GLU A 30 -15.81 18.68 -1.77
N GLY A 31 -15.78 18.19 -0.53
CA GLY A 31 -16.94 17.69 0.20
C GLY A 31 -17.03 16.16 0.26
N ILE A 32 -18.24 15.68 0.55
CA ILE A 32 -18.54 14.26 0.82
C ILE A 32 -19.03 13.57 -0.45
N HIS A 33 -18.50 12.38 -0.73
CA HIS A 33 -18.88 11.50 -1.84
C HIS A 33 -19.13 10.09 -1.34
N ASN A 34 -20.19 9.45 -1.81
CA ASN A 34 -20.41 8.02 -1.59
C ASN A 34 -19.92 7.25 -2.81
N ILE A 35 -19.07 6.27 -2.60
CA ILE A 35 -18.40 5.50 -3.65
C ILE A 35 -18.69 4.03 -3.42
N GLU A 36 -19.41 3.43 -4.38
CA GLU A 36 -19.65 1.99 -4.39
C GLU A 36 -18.73 1.30 -5.40
N TYR A 37 -18.07 0.23 -5.01
CA TYR A 37 -17.21 -0.58 -5.86
C TYR A 37 -17.21 -2.05 -5.41
N ASP A 38 -17.76 -2.95 -6.22
CA ASP A 38 -18.02 -4.35 -5.86
C ASP A 38 -18.75 -4.49 -4.50
N HIS A 39 -18.04 -4.97 -3.47
CA HIS A 39 -18.54 -5.16 -2.11
C HIS A 39 -18.03 -4.06 -1.15
N LEU A 40 -17.45 -3.00 -1.68
CA LEU A 40 -16.87 -1.89 -0.94
C LEU A 40 -17.76 -0.65 -1.10
N ASN A 41 -18.25 -0.13 0.02
CA ASN A 41 -18.97 1.13 0.10
C ASN A 41 -18.12 2.10 0.92
N LEU A 42 -17.65 3.17 0.30
CA LEU A 42 -16.83 4.19 0.95
C LEU A 42 -17.57 5.52 1.03
N THR A 43 -17.43 6.19 2.16
CA THR A 43 -17.66 7.63 2.28
C THR A 43 -16.31 8.32 2.13
N ALA A 44 -16.15 9.15 1.11
CA ALA A 44 -14.95 9.94 0.87
C ALA A 44 -15.20 11.40 1.22
N LEU A 45 -14.41 11.97 2.12
CA LEU A 45 -14.39 13.40 2.43
C LEU A 45 -13.11 14.01 1.87
N LEU A 46 -13.23 14.84 0.85
CA LEU A 46 -12.12 15.63 0.31
C LEU A 46 -12.21 17.07 0.83
N GLN A 47 -11.18 17.51 1.53
CA GLN A 47 -11.04 18.88 2.02
C GLN A 47 -9.88 19.58 1.32
N VAL A 48 -10.12 20.84 0.95
CA VAL A 48 -9.11 21.78 0.45
C VAL A 48 -8.98 22.88 1.49
N TYR A 49 -7.80 23.02 2.08
CA TYR A 49 -7.58 24.08 3.05
C TYR A 49 -7.48 25.42 2.31
N ASN A 50 -8.30 26.38 2.72
CA ASN A 50 -8.51 27.67 2.05
C ASN A 50 -8.12 28.84 2.97
N GLU A 51 -8.44 30.08 2.59
CA GLU A 51 -8.10 31.29 3.35
C GLU A 51 -8.70 31.35 4.77
N GLU A 52 -9.72 30.54 5.07
CA GLU A 52 -10.29 30.42 6.42
C GLU A 52 -9.47 29.47 7.32
N SER A 53 -8.53 28.73 6.73
CA SER A 53 -7.63 27.80 7.43
C SER A 53 -6.39 28.52 7.98
N ALA A 54 -5.61 27.83 8.84
CA ALA A 54 -4.33 28.36 9.27
C ALA A 54 -3.41 28.59 8.06
N THR A 55 -2.66 29.69 8.04
CA THR A 55 -1.87 30.12 6.87
C THR A 55 -0.93 29.04 6.33
N HIS A 56 -0.38 28.20 7.20
CA HIS A 56 0.54 27.11 6.81
C HIS A 56 -0.15 25.89 6.20
N LEU A 57 -1.49 25.85 6.20
CA LEU A 57 -2.28 24.77 5.61
C LEU A 57 -2.90 25.19 4.26
N ILE A 58 -2.91 26.49 3.93
CA ILE A 58 -3.63 26.98 2.76
C ILE A 58 -3.09 26.31 1.50
N GLY A 59 -3.97 25.61 0.79
CA GLY A 59 -3.66 24.85 -0.42
C GLY A 59 -3.40 23.36 -0.21
N ASP A 60 -3.21 22.92 1.04
CA ASP A 60 -3.08 21.51 1.38
C ASP A 60 -4.39 20.76 1.09
N LEU A 61 -4.25 19.45 0.88
CA LEU A 61 -5.37 18.56 0.59
C LEU A 61 -5.43 17.44 1.62
N PHE A 62 -6.63 17.18 2.12
CA PHE A 62 -6.90 16.03 2.96
C PHE A 62 -8.03 15.21 2.36
N LEU A 63 -7.80 13.93 2.14
CA LEU A 63 -8.82 12.96 1.75
C LEU A 63 -8.95 11.92 2.86
N SER A 64 -10.11 11.82 3.50
CA SER A 64 -10.43 10.69 4.37
C SER A 64 -11.42 9.76 3.68
N LEU A 65 -11.20 8.46 3.83
CA LEU A 65 -12.06 7.39 3.33
C LEU A 65 -12.56 6.59 4.53
N GLU A 66 -13.87 6.42 4.63
CA GLU A 66 -14.54 5.67 5.68
C GLU A 66 -15.36 4.52 5.11
N HIS A 67 -15.47 3.44 5.88
CA HIS A 67 -16.37 2.32 5.62
C HIS A 67 -17.11 2.00 6.91
N ASP A 68 -18.44 1.98 6.85
CA ASP A 68 -19.31 1.74 8.01
C ASP A 68 -19.00 2.64 9.23
N GLY A 69 -18.59 3.89 8.97
CA GLY A 69 -18.26 4.89 10.00
C GLY A 69 -16.86 4.76 10.61
N GLU A 70 -16.01 3.87 10.10
CA GLU A 70 -14.61 3.78 10.47
C GLU A 70 -13.69 4.27 9.36
N GLU A 71 -12.67 5.07 9.71
CA GLU A 71 -11.62 5.45 8.76
C GLU A 71 -10.85 4.21 8.29
N VAL A 72 -10.76 4.04 6.97
CA VAL A 72 -10.03 2.95 6.31
C VAL A 72 -8.73 3.41 5.67
N ALA A 73 -8.68 4.65 5.21
CA ALA A 73 -7.48 5.30 4.71
C ALA A 73 -7.68 6.81 4.73
N SER A 74 -6.64 7.54 5.07
CA SER A 74 -6.57 9.00 4.90
C SER A 74 -5.35 9.35 4.05
N PHE A 75 -5.38 10.48 3.34
CA PHE A 75 -4.26 10.97 2.53
C PHE A 75 -4.11 12.45 2.79
N TYR A 76 -2.86 12.88 3.01
CA TYR A 76 -2.54 14.28 3.21
C TYR A 76 -1.48 14.71 2.19
N VAL A 77 -1.78 15.75 1.41
CA VAL A 77 -0.87 16.30 0.42
C VAL A 77 -0.60 17.75 0.79
N GLU A 78 0.64 18.01 1.19
CA GLU A 78 1.14 19.35 1.48
C GLU A 78 1.47 20.09 0.18
N ILE A 79 1.17 21.39 0.12
CA ILE A 79 1.41 22.22 -1.07
C ILE A 79 2.90 22.53 -1.28
N ASP A 80 3.66 22.65 -0.19
CA ASP A 80 5.00 23.25 -0.18
C ASP A 80 6.13 22.30 0.28
N THR A 81 5.86 21.02 0.52
CA THR A 81 6.86 20.15 1.16
C THR A 81 7.15 18.83 0.45
N SER A 82 8.32 18.29 0.79
CA SER A 82 8.76 16.92 0.48
C SER A 82 8.21 15.89 1.49
N ALA A 83 7.15 16.22 2.24
CA ALA A 83 6.58 15.30 3.23
C ALA A 83 6.20 13.99 2.54
N LYS A 84 6.69 12.89 3.10
CA LYS A 84 6.51 11.57 2.51
C LYS A 84 5.09 11.08 2.79
N GLU A 85 4.21 11.21 1.81
CA GLU A 85 2.88 10.60 1.85
C GLU A 85 2.84 9.33 1.00
N TYR A 86 2.24 8.26 1.55
CA TYR A 86 1.96 7.05 0.79
C TYR A 86 0.63 7.20 0.05
N LEU A 87 0.71 7.48 -1.24
CA LEU A 87 -0.45 7.73 -2.09
C LEU A 87 -1.27 6.48 -2.41
N THR A 88 -0.74 5.28 -2.16
CA THR A 88 -1.47 4.02 -2.28
C THR A 88 -1.50 3.30 -0.94
N LYS A 89 -2.68 3.09 -0.38
CA LYS A 89 -2.92 2.38 0.88
C LYS A 89 -3.80 1.16 0.63
N ILE A 90 -3.58 0.09 1.37
CA ILE A 90 -4.35 -1.15 1.23
C ILE A 90 -5.44 -1.26 2.29
N TYR A 91 -6.64 -1.65 1.90
CA TYR A 91 -7.75 -1.96 2.80
C TYR A 91 -8.45 -3.25 2.36
N LYS A 92 -8.52 -4.24 3.25
CA LYS A 92 -8.98 -5.60 2.91
C LYS A 92 -8.18 -6.12 1.71
N ASN A 93 -8.82 -6.32 0.56
CA ASN A 93 -8.18 -6.71 -0.70
C ASN A 93 -8.27 -5.63 -1.78
N TYR A 94 -8.33 -4.36 -1.39
CA TYR A 94 -8.38 -3.22 -2.31
C TYR A 94 -7.17 -2.31 -2.11
N LEU A 95 -6.58 -1.85 -3.21
CA LEU A 95 -5.66 -0.73 -3.23
C LEU A 95 -6.46 0.55 -3.47
N LEU A 96 -6.25 1.52 -2.58
CA LEU A 96 -6.85 2.84 -2.62
C LEU A 96 -5.74 3.83 -2.94
N THR A 97 -5.78 4.41 -4.13
CA THR A 97 -4.75 5.36 -4.59
C THR A 97 -5.34 6.75 -4.74
N PHE A 98 -4.80 7.72 -4.00
CA PHE A 98 -5.11 9.13 -4.20
C PHE A 98 -4.17 9.74 -5.24
N MET A 99 -4.73 10.31 -6.30
CA MET A 99 -3.97 10.78 -7.44
C MET A 99 -4.41 12.18 -7.86
N ILE A 100 -3.44 13.03 -8.19
CA ILE A 100 -3.66 14.39 -8.66
C ILE A 100 -3.05 14.51 -10.07
N GLU A 101 -3.89 14.79 -11.07
CA GLU A 101 -3.45 14.98 -12.47
C GLU A 101 -4.09 16.25 -13.05
N ASN A 102 -3.26 17.18 -13.53
CA ASN A 102 -3.71 18.44 -14.12
C ASN A 102 -4.72 19.17 -13.21
N SER A 103 -4.41 19.26 -11.92
CA SER A 103 -5.27 19.83 -10.85
C SER A 103 -6.59 19.09 -10.58
N ASN A 104 -6.88 18.00 -11.30
CA ASN A 104 -8.00 17.11 -10.98
C ASN A 104 -7.55 16.08 -9.96
N ARG A 105 -8.48 15.70 -9.08
CA ARG A 105 -8.24 14.79 -7.96
C ARG A 105 -9.03 13.53 -8.19
N TYR A 106 -8.40 12.39 -7.97
CA TYR A 106 -9.00 11.09 -8.22
C TYR A 106 -8.74 10.14 -7.07
N LEU A 107 -9.74 9.32 -6.76
CA LEU A 107 -9.55 8.06 -6.05
C LEU A 107 -9.54 6.93 -7.09
N ILE A 108 -8.45 6.18 -7.16
CA ILE A 108 -8.39 4.92 -7.90
C ILE A 108 -8.59 3.78 -6.91
N ILE A 109 -9.55 2.92 -7.22
CA ILE A 109 -9.82 1.69 -6.48
C ILE A 109 -9.56 0.52 -7.40
N GLU A 110 -8.75 -0.41 -6.95
CA GLU A 110 -8.50 -1.68 -7.64
C GLU A 110 -8.29 -2.81 -6.65
N LYS A 111 -8.36 -4.05 -7.12
CA LYS A 111 -8.05 -5.21 -6.29
C LYS A 111 -6.54 -5.28 -6.03
N ALA A 112 -6.18 -5.71 -4.83
CA ALA A 112 -4.80 -5.88 -4.43
C ALA A 112 -4.21 -7.13 -5.09
N ASP A 113 -3.30 -6.91 -6.03
CA ASP A 113 -2.56 -7.94 -6.74
C ASP A 113 -1.04 -7.77 -6.54
N PHE A 114 -0.28 -8.80 -6.90
CA PHE A 114 1.16 -8.85 -6.74
C PHE A 114 1.88 -7.79 -7.59
N GLY A 115 3.06 -7.36 -7.13
CA GLY A 115 3.94 -6.44 -7.84
C GLY A 115 3.61 -4.96 -7.70
N LYS A 116 2.50 -4.59 -7.06
CA LYS A 116 2.15 -3.20 -6.78
C LYS A 116 2.65 -2.74 -5.40
N LYS A 117 3.14 -1.50 -5.34
CA LYS A 117 3.49 -0.82 -4.09
C LYS A 117 2.24 -0.41 -3.35
N PHE A 118 2.24 -0.61 -2.03
CA PHE A 118 1.19 -0.11 -1.16
C PHE A 118 1.72 0.09 0.26
N ALA A 119 1.05 0.94 1.03
CA ALA A 119 1.28 1.08 2.46
C ALA A 119 0.24 0.28 3.27
N LEU A 120 0.74 -0.59 4.14
CA LEU A 120 -0.04 -1.31 5.15
C LEU A 120 -0.05 -0.52 6.45
N SER A 121 -1.23 -0.37 7.05
CA SER A 121 -1.40 0.32 8.34
C SER A 121 -1.51 -0.65 9.50
N SER A 122 -0.97 -0.28 10.67
CA SER A 122 -0.94 -1.15 11.85
C SER A 122 -2.28 -1.39 12.55
N ASN A 123 -3.30 -0.62 12.21
CA ASN A 123 -4.65 -0.82 12.69
C ASN A 123 -5.46 -1.82 11.86
N ARG A 124 -4.90 -2.38 10.77
CA ARG A 124 -5.64 -3.23 9.83
C ARG A 124 -4.80 -4.42 9.35
N SER A 125 -5.49 -5.43 8.84
CA SER A 125 -4.90 -6.46 7.99
C SER A 125 -5.29 -6.25 6.54
N ALA A 126 -4.52 -6.85 5.65
CA ALA A 126 -4.76 -6.82 4.22
C ALA A 126 -4.55 -8.18 3.57
N THR A 127 -5.15 -8.39 2.42
CA THR A 127 -5.03 -9.60 1.62
C THR A 127 -4.65 -9.23 0.19
N ILE A 128 -3.65 -9.91 -0.36
CA ILE A 128 -3.14 -9.68 -1.71
C ILE A 128 -3.26 -10.98 -2.51
N GLY A 129 -3.59 -10.84 -3.79
CA GLY A 129 -3.75 -11.94 -4.72
C GLY A 129 -5.15 -12.56 -4.69
N ASN A 130 -5.34 -13.56 -5.54
CA ASN A 130 -6.61 -14.27 -5.67
C ASN A 130 -6.84 -15.28 -4.52
N PRO A 131 -8.08 -15.74 -4.28
CA PRO A 131 -8.39 -16.67 -3.17
C PRO A 131 -7.60 -17.99 -3.16
N HIS A 132 -7.08 -18.44 -4.30
CA HIS A 132 -6.28 -19.67 -4.37
C HIS A 132 -4.82 -19.43 -3.98
N HIS A 133 -4.32 -18.20 -4.17
CA HIS A 133 -2.93 -17.80 -3.96
C HIS A 133 -2.86 -16.51 -3.12
N ALA A 134 -3.69 -16.43 -2.09
CA ALA A 134 -3.78 -15.25 -1.24
C ALA A 134 -2.68 -15.25 -0.15
N ILE A 135 -2.17 -14.06 0.14
CA ILE A 135 -1.32 -13.77 1.28
C ILE A 135 -2.02 -12.72 2.15
N GLU A 136 -2.13 -13.00 3.44
CA GLU A 136 -2.64 -12.05 4.43
C GLU A 136 -1.48 -11.43 5.21
N LEU A 137 -1.54 -10.11 5.40
CA LEU A 137 -0.52 -9.32 6.09
C LEU A 137 -1.15 -8.50 7.21
N ALA A 138 -0.46 -8.37 8.33
CA ALA A 138 -0.84 -7.47 9.42
C ALA A 138 0.40 -7.05 10.22
N ILE A 139 0.52 -5.77 10.57
CA ILE A 139 1.51 -5.33 11.55
C ILE A 139 0.90 -5.60 12.93
N THR A 140 1.50 -6.50 13.70
CA THR A 140 0.96 -6.92 15.00
C THR A 140 1.60 -6.19 16.17
N ASP A 141 2.79 -5.64 15.97
CA ASP A 141 3.48 -4.86 16.99
C ASP A 141 4.42 -3.84 16.34
N TYR A 142 4.65 -2.73 17.04
CA TYR A 142 5.65 -1.74 16.69
C TYR A 142 6.12 -0.98 17.94
N ILE A 143 7.43 -0.97 18.19
CA ILE A 143 8.03 -0.39 19.41
C ILE A 143 9.03 0.67 18.99
N TYR A 144 8.80 1.92 19.42
CA TYR A 144 9.78 2.98 19.28
C TYR A 144 10.84 2.87 20.37
N GLU A 145 12.10 2.82 19.97
CA GLU A 145 13.25 2.76 20.84
C GLU A 145 14.12 3.99 20.63
N SER A 146 14.64 4.55 21.71
CA SER A 146 15.64 5.61 21.63
C SER A 146 16.59 5.54 22.81
N GLY A 147 17.83 5.92 22.59
CA GLY A 147 18.85 5.79 23.61
C GLY A 147 20.22 6.20 23.12
N TYR A 148 21.25 5.85 23.91
CA TYR A 148 22.65 5.98 23.51
C TYR A 148 23.22 4.58 23.32
N ASP A 149 24.05 4.40 22.28
CA ASP A 149 24.73 3.14 21.96
C ASP A 149 25.89 2.80 22.93
N GLY A 150 26.21 3.70 23.86
CA GLY A 150 27.28 3.57 24.83
C GLY A 150 26.93 4.14 26.21
N PRO A 151 27.74 3.82 27.23
CA PRO A 151 27.53 4.31 28.60
C PRO A 151 27.75 5.84 28.68
N PRO A 152 27.23 6.52 29.72
CA PRO A 152 27.33 7.98 29.85
C PRO A 152 28.76 8.56 29.88
N GLU A 153 29.74 7.76 30.29
CA GLU A 153 31.15 8.13 30.36
C GLU A 153 31.86 8.12 28.99
N ASP A 154 31.24 7.51 27.96
CA ASP A 154 31.77 7.53 26.61
C ASP A 154 31.40 8.84 25.91
N GLU A 155 32.39 9.71 25.68
CA GLU A 155 32.22 10.98 24.97
C GLU A 155 31.80 10.79 23.49
N ASN A 156 32.02 9.60 22.91
CA ASN A 156 31.69 9.28 21.52
C ASN A 156 30.39 8.49 21.35
N ARG A 157 29.60 8.35 22.41
CA ARG A 157 28.29 7.67 22.32
C ARG A 157 27.37 8.40 21.34
N ASN A 158 26.71 7.67 20.46
CA ASN A 158 25.74 8.20 19.54
C ASN A 158 24.33 8.02 20.09
N TYR A 159 23.52 9.08 19.97
CA TYR A 159 22.09 8.96 20.21
C TYR A 159 21.45 8.26 19.01
N PHE A 160 20.58 7.29 19.26
CA PHE A 160 19.83 6.58 18.24
C PHE A 160 18.33 6.65 18.50
N THR A 161 17.58 6.54 17.42
CA THR A 161 16.13 6.34 17.42
C THR A 161 15.82 5.29 16.36
N ASP A 162 15.02 4.29 16.71
CA ASP A 162 14.62 3.24 15.79
C ASP A 162 13.20 2.77 16.11
N VAL A 163 12.60 2.03 15.17
CA VAL A 163 11.30 1.40 15.36
C VAL A 163 11.42 -0.07 15.02
N HIS A 164 11.13 -0.91 15.99
CA HIS A 164 11.08 -2.35 15.81
C HIS A 164 9.66 -2.77 15.43
N TYR A 165 9.49 -3.36 14.24
CA TYR A 165 8.21 -3.83 13.71
C TYR A 165 8.08 -5.34 13.83
N THR A 166 6.86 -5.82 14.04
CA THR A 166 6.49 -7.23 13.84
C THR A 166 5.40 -7.34 12.77
N LEU A 167 5.76 -7.97 11.65
CA LEU A 167 4.85 -8.27 10.54
C LEU A 167 4.41 -9.73 10.61
N LYS A 168 3.11 -9.93 10.79
CA LYS A 168 2.45 -11.23 10.64
C LYS A 168 2.11 -11.47 9.18
N VAL A 169 2.51 -12.62 8.68
CA VAL A 169 2.22 -13.10 7.34
C VAL A 169 1.51 -14.44 7.43
N LYS A 170 0.39 -14.59 6.72
CA LYS A 170 -0.34 -15.85 6.63
C LYS A 170 -0.55 -16.25 5.17
N VAL A 171 -0.15 -17.48 4.84
CA VAL A 171 -0.34 -18.10 3.53
C VAL A 171 -1.06 -19.42 3.77
N LYS A 172 -2.30 -19.54 3.28
CA LYS A 172 -3.19 -20.67 3.60
C LYS A 172 -3.29 -20.84 5.13
N ASP A 173 -2.92 -21.99 5.67
CA ASP A 173 -2.98 -22.29 7.11
C ASP A 173 -1.66 -22.02 7.85
N VAL A 174 -0.62 -21.53 7.15
CA VAL A 174 0.69 -21.27 7.73
C VAL A 174 0.81 -19.81 8.12
N VAL A 175 1.08 -19.55 9.40
CA VAL A 175 1.34 -18.23 9.95
C VAL A 175 2.82 -18.11 10.31
N LYS A 176 3.45 -17.01 9.88
CA LYS A 176 4.81 -16.63 10.24
C LYS A 176 4.82 -15.18 10.74
N ASN A 177 5.70 -14.88 11.68
CA ASN A 177 5.96 -13.51 12.12
C ASN A 177 7.40 -13.16 11.77
N PHE A 178 7.60 -11.93 11.30
CA PHE A 178 8.90 -11.38 10.95
C PHE A 178 9.11 -10.10 11.72
N SER A 179 10.31 -9.96 12.28
CA SER A 179 10.70 -8.82 13.08
C SER A 179 11.82 -8.09 12.38
N PHE A 180 11.73 -6.76 12.28
CA PHE A 180 12.73 -5.93 11.63
C PHE A 180 12.70 -4.49 12.15
N TYR A 181 13.82 -3.81 12.05
CA TYR A 181 14.00 -2.42 12.46
C TYR A 181 13.87 -1.44 11.29
N SER A 182 13.44 -0.21 11.57
CA SER A 182 13.41 0.91 10.61
C SER A 182 14.81 1.25 10.07
N SER A 183 15.87 0.96 10.82
CA SER A 183 17.23 1.08 10.32
C SER A 183 17.60 0.02 9.25
N GLU A 184 17.00 -1.17 9.29
CA GLU A 184 17.30 -2.29 8.38
C GLU A 184 16.65 -2.13 7.00
N ILE A 185 15.50 -1.43 6.93
CA ILE A 185 14.75 -1.26 5.67
C ILE A 185 15.44 -0.34 4.65
N LYS A 186 16.51 0.38 5.05
CA LYS A 186 17.22 1.35 4.20
C LYS A 186 18.11 0.71 3.11
N GLY A 187 17.92 -0.57 2.78
CA GLY A 187 18.77 -1.30 1.83
C GLY A 187 18.17 -2.59 1.27
N ASP A 188 16.99 -2.52 0.65
CA ASP A 188 16.32 -3.67 0.01
C ASP A 188 16.02 -4.81 1.00
N PHE A 189 15.39 -4.50 2.13
CA PHE A 189 14.98 -5.53 3.09
C PHE A 189 13.90 -6.42 2.49
N ILE A 190 14.23 -7.70 2.33
CA ILE A 190 13.38 -8.71 1.69
C ILE A 190 13.08 -9.83 2.68
N ILE A 191 11.79 -10.13 2.82
CA ILE A 191 11.30 -11.31 3.54
C ILE A 191 11.03 -12.42 2.52
N GLU A 192 11.85 -13.46 2.60
CA GLU A 192 11.75 -14.64 1.75
C GLU A 192 10.74 -15.67 2.30
N LEU A 193 9.74 -16.00 1.49
CA LEU A 193 8.78 -17.08 1.73
C LEU A 193 8.95 -18.16 0.67
N GLN A 194 8.24 -19.28 0.80
CA GLN A 194 8.39 -20.39 -0.15
C GLN A 194 8.02 -19.96 -1.58
N ASP A 195 6.82 -19.39 -1.74
CA ASP A 195 6.26 -19.03 -3.06
C ASP A 195 6.21 -17.50 -3.28
N TYR A 196 6.59 -16.72 -2.27
CA TYR A 196 6.44 -15.26 -2.25
C TYR A 196 7.71 -14.58 -1.76
N GLU A 197 7.80 -13.29 -2.07
CA GLU A 197 8.81 -12.37 -1.59
C GLU A 197 8.11 -11.08 -1.18
N ILE A 198 8.40 -10.57 0.01
CA ILE A 198 7.89 -9.27 0.47
C ILE A 198 9.08 -8.32 0.57
N GLN A 199 9.13 -7.33 -0.31
CA GLN A 199 10.12 -6.26 -0.23
C GLN A 199 9.57 -5.13 0.62
N ILE A 200 10.21 -4.84 1.75
CA ILE A 200 9.89 -3.68 2.57
C ILE A 200 10.69 -2.50 2.03
N LEU A 201 9.96 -1.49 1.54
CA LEU A 201 10.57 -0.34 0.88
C LEU A 201 10.88 0.77 1.86
N SER A 202 9.97 0.98 2.81
CA SER A 202 10.10 2.03 3.81
C SER A 202 9.00 1.98 4.86
N ASP A 203 9.10 2.83 5.88
CA ASP A 203 8.14 2.98 6.96
C ASP A 203 7.76 4.44 7.21
N LEU A 204 6.69 4.64 7.97
CA LEU A 204 6.33 5.90 8.62
C LEU A 204 5.78 5.56 9.99
N TYR A 205 6.48 6.00 11.03
CA TYR A 205 6.02 5.88 12.42
C TYR A 205 5.35 7.17 12.89
N LYS A 206 4.18 7.03 13.53
CA LYS A 206 3.56 8.07 14.36
C LYS A 206 3.19 7.44 15.71
N ASN A 207 3.04 8.28 16.74
CA ASN A 207 2.76 7.79 18.09
C ASN A 207 1.46 6.95 18.20
N SER A 208 0.50 7.16 17.30
CA SER A 208 -0.81 6.48 17.30
C SER A 208 -0.96 5.36 16.27
N TYR A 209 -0.06 5.28 15.27
CA TYR A 209 -0.10 4.27 14.22
C TYR A 209 1.22 4.25 13.44
N CYS A 210 1.43 3.19 12.65
CA CYS A 210 2.51 3.16 11.68
C CYS A 210 2.03 2.67 10.32
N LEU A 211 2.78 3.05 9.28
CA LEU A 211 2.61 2.58 7.92
C LEU A 211 3.90 1.91 7.48
N ILE A 212 3.78 0.79 6.77
CA ILE A 212 4.92 0.14 6.11
C ILE A 212 4.60 0.06 4.62
N GLU A 213 5.44 0.69 3.81
CA GLU A 213 5.38 0.60 2.35
C GLU A 213 6.10 -0.66 1.89
N MET A 214 5.42 -1.47 1.09
CA MET A 214 5.95 -2.75 0.63
C MET A 214 5.44 -3.12 -0.76
N VAL A 215 6.10 -4.11 -1.36
CA VAL A 215 5.65 -4.84 -2.55
C VAL A 215 5.67 -6.31 -2.23
N VAL A 216 4.65 -7.04 -2.69
CA VAL A 216 4.66 -8.50 -2.61
C VAL A 216 4.77 -9.07 -4.02
N HIS A 217 5.74 -9.93 -4.24
CA HIS A 217 5.92 -10.68 -5.48
C HIS A 217 5.64 -12.15 -5.24
N ARG A 218 5.10 -12.81 -6.27
CA ARG A 218 5.11 -14.27 -6.36
C ARG A 218 6.37 -14.70 -7.12
N LYS A 219 7.03 -15.75 -6.64
CA LYS A 219 8.29 -16.23 -7.24
C LYS A 219 8.12 -16.85 -8.64
N GLU A 220 6.90 -17.26 -8.98
CA GLU A 220 6.59 -17.79 -10.31
C GLU A 220 6.52 -16.71 -11.40
N ASP A 221 6.42 -15.43 -11.02
CA ASP A 221 6.29 -14.29 -11.95
C ASP A 221 7.64 -13.58 -12.23
N LYS A 222 8.77 -14.18 -11.81
CA LYS A 222 10.15 -13.72 -12.07
C LYS A 222 10.85 -14.56 -13.16
#